data_AF-A0A1H9UE12-F1
#
_entry.id   AF-A0A1H9UE12-F1
#
_cell.length_a   1.000
_cell.length_b   1.000
_cell.length_c   1.000
_cell.angle_alpha   90.00
_cell.angle_beta   90.00
_cell.angle_gamma   90.00
#
_symmetry.space_group_name_H-M   'P 1'
#
loop_
_entity.id
_entity.type
_entity.pdbx_description
1 polymer ?
#
loop_
_entity_poly.entity_id
_entity_poly.type
_entity_poly.pdbx_seq_one_letter_code
_entity_poly.pdbx_strand_id
1 'polypeptide(L)'
;MSTARHPRHRLEPLLQSPVRFSVLAALAAAERLEFRFVRDVVEVSDSALSKQSAALEEAGLVEVEKGYLGKRPRTWLKATPKGRQVFQEHCEGLQAIARGPEVDPPQDPGER
;
A
#
# COMPACT_ATOMS: atom_id res chain seq x y z
N MET A 1 -11.95 26.63 -15.36
CA MET A 1 -10.84 26.10 -14.53
C MET A 1 -11.31 24.81 -13.91
N SER A 2 -10.65 23.68 -14.21
CA SER A 2 -11.04 22.39 -13.64
C SER A 2 -10.94 22.46 -12.11
N THR A 3 -12.07 22.31 -11.44
CA THR A 3 -12.20 22.28 -9.98
C THR A 3 -11.74 20.93 -9.39
N ALA A 4 -11.22 20.03 -10.21
CA ALA A 4 -10.77 18.72 -9.78
C ALA A 4 -9.48 18.84 -8.95
N ARG A 5 -9.54 18.42 -7.69
CA ARG A 5 -8.39 18.34 -6.79
C ARG A 5 -7.37 17.33 -7.33
N HIS A 6 -6.09 17.73 -7.42
CA HIS A 6 -5.02 16.90 -7.98
C HIS A 6 -4.95 15.50 -7.34
N PRO A 7 -4.78 14.40 -8.11
CA PRO A 7 -4.84 13.03 -7.57
C PRO A 7 -3.83 12.70 -6.46
N ARG A 8 -2.72 13.46 -6.37
CA ARG A 8 -1.74 13.38 -5.26
C ARG A 8 -2.35 13.41 -3.86
N HIS A 9 -3.53 14.01 -3.69
CA HIS A 9 -4.21 14.07 -2.40
C HIS A 9 -4.81 12.73 -1.95
N ARG A 10 -4.83 11.72 -2.82
CA ARG A 10 -5.21 10.33 -2.50
C ARG A 10 -4.01 9.47 -2.05
N LEU A 11 -2.79 10.00 -2.13
CA LEU A 11 -1.60 9.26 -1.73
C LEU A 11 -1.48 9.22 -0.21
N GLU A 12 -1.66 8.04 0.36
CA GLU A 12 -1.28 7.74 1.75
C GLU A 12 0.25 7.85 1.97
N PRO A 13 0.74 8.78 2.81
CA PRO A 13 2.17 8.93 3.10
C PRO A 13 2.83 7.67 3.63
N LEU A 14 2.12 6.86 4.44
CA LEU A 14 2.68 5.62 4.97
C LEU A 14 3.04 4.64 3.85
N LEU A 15 2.30 4.64 2.74
CA LEU A 15 2.52 3.75 1.60
C LEU A 15 3.57 4.26 0.59
N GLN A 16 4.19 5.42 0.82
CA GLN A 16 5.32 5.88 0.00
C GLN A 16 6.61 5.09 0.26
N SER A 17 6.65 4.27 1.31
CA SER A 17 7.71 3.29 1.51
C SER A 17 7.47 2.07 0.62
N PRO A 18 8.43 1.69 -0.24
CA PRO A 18 8.28 0.52 -1.12
C PRO A 18 7.96 -0.76 -0.33
N VAL A 19 8.60 -0.97 0.82
CA VAL A 19 8.37 -2.17 1.63
C VAL A 19 6.94 -2.21 2.19
N ARG A 20 6.43 -1.09 2.74
CA ARG A 20 5.06 -1.06 3.29
C ARG A 20 4.01 -1.20 2.19
N PHE A 21 4.25 -0.57 1.04
CA PHE A 21 3.42 -0.75 -0.15
C PHE A 21 3.37 -2.23 -0.55
N SER A 22 4.53 -2.90 -0.69
CA SER A 22 4.60 -4.31 -1.06
C SER A 22 3.95 -5.24 -0.04
N VAL A 23 4.13 -4.99 1.27
CA VAL A 23 3.46 -5.76 2.34
C VAL A 23 1.94 -5.63 2.21
N LEU A 24 1.41 -4.41 2.12
CA LEU A 24 -0.03 -4.21 2.04
C LEU A 24 -0.62 -4.71 0.71
N ALA A 25 0.13 -4.61 -0.39
CA ALA A 25 -0.24 -5.17 -1.69
C ALA A 25 -0.38 -6.70 -1.64
N ALA A 26 0.59 -7.40 -1.05
CA ALA A 26 0.52 -8.85 -0.87
C ALA A 26 -0.70 -9.25 -0.03
N LEU A 27 -0.98 -8.50 1.04
CA LEU A 27 -2.11 -8.76 1.93
C LEU A 27 -3.47 -8.39 1.33
N ALA A 28 -3.53 -7.41 0.43
CA ALA A 28 -4.78 -7.03 -0.24
C ALA A 28 -5.30 -8.12 -1.19
N ALA A 29 -4.41 -8.99 -1.70
CA ALA A 29 -4.73 -10.07 -2.62
C ALA A 29 -5.19 -11.37 -1.94
N ALA A 30 -5.23 -11.42 -0.60
CA ALA A 30 -5.53 -12.63 0.16
C ALA A 30 -6.36 -12.33 1.42
N GLU A 31 -7.01 -13.36 1.99
CA GLU A 31 -7.72 -13.21 3.26
C GLU A 31 -6.76 -12.96 4.43
N ARG A 32 -5.66 -13.70 4.47
CA ARG A 32 -4.51 -13.53 5.37
C ARG A 32 -3.31 -14.28 4.80
N LEU A 33 -2.11 -13.84 5.14
CA LEU A 33 -0.86 -14.50 4.75
C LEU A 33 0.00 -14.79 5.97
N GLU A 34 0.79 -15.84 5.89
CA GLU A 34 1.73 -16.19 6.96
C GLU A 34 2.94 -15.25 6.94
N PHE A 35 3.44 -14.85 8.12
CA PHE A 35 4.49 -13.85 8.25
C PHE A 35 5.74 -14.19 7.42
N ARG A 36 6.24 -15.43 7.49
CA ARG A 36 7.42 -15.84 6.70
C ARG A 36 7.16 -15.82 5.21
N PHE A 37 5.95 -16.19 4.77
CA PHE A 37 5.58 -16.08 3.37
C PHE A 37 5.63 -14.62 2.90
N VAL A 38 5.07 -13.68 3.67
CA VAL A 38 5.14 -12.24 3.33
C VAL A 38 6.58 -11.76 3.30
N ARG A 39 7.40 -12.17 4.27
CA ARG A 39 8.83 -11.84 4.32
C ARG A 39 9.55 -12.28 3.05
N ASP A 40 9.32 -13.52 2.63
CA ASP A 40 10.00 -14.12 1.48
C ASP A 40 9.55 -13.46 0.18
N VAL A 41 8.25 -13.18 0.03
CA VAL A 41 7.70 -12.47 -1.15
C VAL A 41 8.18 -11.03 -1.24
N VAL A 42 8.32 -10.34 -0.12
CA VAL A 42 8.77 -8.93 -0.07
C VAL A 42 10.30 -8.83 0.00
N GLU A 43 11.01 -9.96 0.13
CA GLU A 43 12.47 -10.05 0.17
C GLU A 43 13.13 -9.19 1.27
N VAL A 44 12.59 -9.28 2.48
CA VAL A 44 13.07 -8.54 3.66
C VAL A 44 13.49 -9.47 4.80
N SER A 45 14.19 -8.94 5.81
CA SER A 45 14.45 -9.70 7.03
C SER A 45 13.21 -9.77 7.94
N ASP A 46 13.18 -10.75 8.86
CA ASP A 46 12.16 -10.82 9.92
C ASP A 46 12.06 -9.52 10.72
N SER A 47 13.21 -8.88 11.04
CA SER A 47 13.25 -7.63 11.79
C SER A 47 12.68 -6.45 11.00
N ALA A 48 12.96 -6.39 9.69
CA ALA A 48 12.42 -5.36 8.81
C ALA A 48 10.91 -5.53 8.64
N LEU A 49 10.43 -6.75 8.38
CA LEU A 49 9.00 -7.02 8.26
C LEU A 49 8.27 -6.72 9.57
N SER A 50 8.81 -7.12 10.72
CA SER A 50 8.19 -6.84 12.03
C SER A 50 8.01 -5.33 12.26
N LYS A 51 9.04 -4.53 11.92
CA LYS A 51 8.98 -3.07 12.02
C LYS A 51 7.92 -2.48 11.08
N GLN A 52 7.84 -2.97 9.85
CA GLN A 52 6.86 -2.45 8.88
C GLN A 52 5.44 -2.88 9.22
N SER A 53 5.21 -4.13 9.62
CA SER A 53 3.88 -4.61 10.01
C SER A 53 3.38 -3.91 11.27
N ALA A 54 4.25 -3.62 12.24
CA ALA A 54 3.88 -2.85 13.43
C ALA A 54 3.43 -1.42 13.08
N ALA A 55 4.14 -0.74 12.18
CA ALA A 55 3.74 0.61 11.73
C ALA A 55 2.40 0.59 10.96
N LEU A 56 2.16 -0.44 10.15
CA LEU A 56 0.89 -0.62 9.44
C LEU A 56 -0.26 -0.98 10.39
N GLU A 57 0.02 -1.75 11.44
CA GLU A 57 -0.93 -2.11 12.49
C GLU A 57 -1.32 -0.91 13.35
N GLU A 58 -0.34 -0.09 13.75
CA GLU A 58 -0.58 1.17 14.47
C GLU A 58 -1.48 2.13 13.68
N ALA A 59 -1.35 2.15 12.35
CA ALA A 59 -2.22 2.92 11.45
C ALA A 59 -3.60 2.26 11.21
N GLY A 60 -3.83 1.05 11.72
CA GLY A 60 -5.05 0.25 11.53
C GLY A 60 -5.23 -0.29 10.12
N LEU A 61 -4.15 -0.43 9.34
CA LEU A 61 -4.18 -0.94 7.97
C LEU A 61 -3.96 -2.45 7.91
N VAL A 62 -3.26 -3.01 8.89
CA VAL A 62 -2.97 -4.44 9.01
C VAL A 62 -3.32 -4.94 10.40
N GLU A 63 -3.74 -6.19 10.52
CA GLU A 63 -3.90 -6.94 11.77
C GLU A 63 -2.81 -8.01 11.85
N VAL A 64 -2.17 -8.16 13.02
CA VAL A 64 -1.20 -9.22 13.31
C VAL A 64 -1.84 -10.27 14.22
N GLU A 65 -2.14 -11.45 13.67
CA GLU A 65 -2.72 -12.56 14.40
C GLU A 65 -1.64 -13.56 14.83
N LYS A 66 -1.54 -13.83 16.14
CA LYS A 66 -0.69 -14.90 16.67
C LYS A 66 -1.54 -16.13 16.96
N GLY A 67 -1.07 -17.29 16.57
CA GLY A 67 -1.73 -18.55 16.86
C GLY A 67 -0.80 -19.75 16.72
N TYR A 68 -1.39 -20.92 16.53
CA TYR A 68 -0.66 -22.19 16.44
C TYR A 68 -1.15 -22.99 15.24
N LEU A 69 -0.20 -23.62 14.55
CA LEU A 69 -0.50 -24.68 13.58
C LEU A 69 0.08 -25.99 14.12
N GLY A 70 -0.78 -26.81 14.70
CA GLY A 70 -0.36 -27.94 15.54
C GLY A 70 0.37 -27.45 16.79
N LYS A 71 1.61 -27.93 17.01
CA LYS A 71 2.44 -27.53 18.17
C LYS A 71 3.35 -26.33 17.91
N ARG A 72 3.34 -25.75 16.70
CA ARG A 72 4.26 -24.68 16.31
C ARG A 72 3.56 -23.32 16.31
N PRO A 73 4.11 -22.30 16.98
CA PRO A 73 3.58 -20.94 16.90
C PRO A 73 3.70 -20.42 15.47
N ARG A 74 2.68 -19.68 15.04
CA ARG A 74 2.62 -19.02 13.74
C ARG A 74 2.03 -17.63 13.89
N THR A 75 2.45 -16.75 13.00
CA THR A 75 1.95 -15.39 12.90
C THR A 75 1.37 -15.20 11.51
N TRP A 76 0.16 -14.66 11.45
CA TRP A 76 -0.51 -14.28 10.22
C TRP A 76 -0.68 -12.77 10.20
N LEU A 77 -0.59 -12.23 9.00
CA LEU A 77 -0.85 -10.83 8.70
C LEU A 77 -2.10 -10.77 7.82
N LYS A 78 -2.93 -9.75 8.05
CA LYS A 78 -4.16 -9.54 7.31
C LYS A 78 -4.36 -8.06 7.05
N ALA A 79 -4.72 -7.68 5.83
CA ALA A 79 -5.18 -6.32 5.58
C ALA A 79 -6.55 -6.11 6.24
N THR A 80 -6.73 -5.01 6.96
CA THR A 80 -8.04 -4.62 7.50
C THR A 80 -8.94 -4.12 6.35
N PRO A 81 -10.26 -3.98 6.55
CA PRO A 81 -11.11 -3.29 5.59
C PRO A 81 -10.62 -1.88 5.26
N LYS A 82 -10.19 -1.13 6.29
CA LYS A 82 -9.56 0.19 6.14
C LYS A 82 -8.27 0.10 5.31
N GLY A 83 -7.41 -0.87 5.60
CA GLY A 83 -6.17 -1.12 4.86
C GLY A 83 -6.39 -1.37 3.38
N ARG A 84 -7.38 -2.21 3.03
CA ARG A 84 -7.75 -2.47 1.63
C ARG A 84 -8.25 -1.21 0.92
N GLN A 85 -9.12 -0.43 1.57
CA GLN A 85 -9.63 0.82 1.01
C GLN A 85 -8.49 1.82 0.76
N VAL A 86 -7.66 2.08 1.77
CA VAL A 86 -6.52 3.02 1.66
C VAL A 86 -5.53 2.58 0.58
N PHE A 87 -5.26 1.27 0.47
CA PHE A 87 -4.40 0.73 -0.58
C PHE A 87 -4.99 0.96 -1.98
N GLN A 88 -6.29 0.75 -2.15
CA GLN A 88 -6.98 0.99 -3.41
C GLN A 88 -6.94 2.47 -3.80
N GLU A 89 -7.32 3.37 -2.89
CA GLU A 89 -7.30 4.82 -3.13
C GLU A 89 -5.89 5.33 -3.48
N HIS A 90 -4.87 4.80 -2.80
CA HIS A 90 -3.47 5.11 -3.09
C HIS A 90 -3.07 4.64 -4.49
N CYS A 91 -3.41 3.40 -4.87
CA CYS A 91 -3.14 2.87 -6.21
C CYS A 91 -3.84 3.69 -7.31
N GLU A 92 -5.11 4.04 -7.11
CA GLU A 92 -5.86 4.91 -8.04
C GLU A 92 -5.22 6.29 -8.17
N GLY A 93 -4.73 6.86 -7.07
CA GLY A 93 -3.96 8.10 -7.06
C GLY A 93 -2.67 8.00 -7.88
N LEU A 94 -1.87 6.94 -7.68
CA LEU A 94 -0.65 6.69 -8.45
C LEU A 94 -0.95 6.51 -9.94
N GLN A 95 -1.99 5.74 -10.28
CA GLN A 95 -2.39 5.51 -11.67
C GLN A 95 -2.84 6.80 -12.36
N ALA A 96 -3.64 7.64 -11.67
CA ALA A 96 -4.07 8.92 -12.20
C ALA A 96 -2.89 9.89 -12.42
N ILE A 97 -1.91 9.90 -11.52
CA ILE A 97 -0.68 10.69 -11.69
C ILE A 97 0.12 10.17 -12.90
N ALA A 98 0.29 8.85 -13.01
CA ALA A 98 1.07 8.24 -14.08
C ALA A 98 0.46 8.42 -15.48
N ARG A 99 -0.88 8.54 -15.58
CA ARG A 99 -1.58 8.88 -16.83
C ARG A 99 -1.34 10.32 -17.29
N GLY A 100 -0.91 11.21 -16.40
CA GLY A 100 -0.75 12.63 -16.69
C GLY A 100 -2.07 13.41 -16.66
N PRO A 101 -2.02 14.75 -16.77
CA PRO A 101 -3.22 15.57 -16.82
C PRO A 101 -4.01 15.31 -18.11
N GLU A 102 -5.34 15.24 -18.03
CA GLU A 102 -6.26 15.23 -19.18
C GLU A 102 -6.36 16.62 -19.86
N VAL A 103 -5.33 17.46 -19.70
CA VAL A 103 -5.29 18.80 -20.26
C VAL A 103 -4.17 18.80 -21.28
N ASP A 104 -4.52 19.14 -22.53
CA ASP A 104 -3.50 19.40 -23.53
C ASP A 104 -2.52 20.44 -23.00
N PRO A 105 -1.20 20.25 -23.20
CA PRO A 105 -0.24 21.29 -22.87
C PRO A 105 -0.70 22.61 -23.51
N PRO A 106 -0.56 23.75 -22.81
CA PRO A 106 -0.93 25.03 -23.36
C PRO A 106 -0.26 25.17 -24.73
N GLN A 107 -1.07 25.28 -25.78
CA GLN A 107 -0.53 25.48 -27.12
C GLN A 107 0.23 26.79 -27.10
N ASP A 108 1.52 26.71 -27.41
CA ASP A 108 2.38 27.87 -27.45
C ASP A 108 1.72 28.91 -28.37
N PRO A 109 1.37 30.11 -27.87
CA PRO A 109 0.81 31.14 -28.72
C PRO A 109 1.91 31.54 -29.69
N GLY A 110 1.86 30.95 -30.88
CA GLY A 110 2.97 30.83 -31.82
C GLY A 110 3.83 32.07 -31.96
N GLU A 111 5.13 31.83 -32.11
CA GLU A 111 6.09 32.76 -32.70
C GLU A 111 5.45 33.43 -33.93
N ARG A 112 5.19 34.73 -33.80
CA ARG A 112 4.91 35.65 -34.89
C ARG A 112 6.01 36.69 -34.92
#